data_AF-X1QLH8-F1
#
_entry.id   AF-X1QLH8-F1
#
_cell.length_a   1.000
_cell.length_b   1.000
_cell.length_c   1.000
_cell.angle_alpha   90.00
_cell.angle_beta   90.00
_cell.angle_gamma   90.00
#
_symmetry.space_group_name_H-M   'P 1'
#
loop_
_entity.id
_entity.type
_entity.pdbx_description
1 polymer ?
#
loop_
_entity_poly.entity_id
_entity_poly.type
_entity_poly.pdbx_seq_one_letter_code
_entity_poly.pdbx_strand_id
1 'polypeptide(L)'
;MDGGYIEPEVLDQLKRKLRRLIYPQSVIRKWGDKLDIFYEYRQTPPEMMHTLKYCTKATFLDTAWDEELAGNLYREHYSGWWGKWNESPKWELSKGAQKLQTLVSLQEGNCPKCGEPITWGRHPVPFVLVLMENPVPLDNGYYALPDERPPPPWVLRHTNLIELPDGDPRKKSNLVKKHGEREADFRSLVNDYEAY
;
A
#
# COMPACT_ATOMS: atom_id res chain seq x y z
N MET A 1 -1.41 -26.45 -0.52
CA MET A 1 -2.54 -27.09 0.19
C MET A 1 -3.33 -27.83 -0.85
N ASP A 2 -3.09 -29.13 -0.99
CA ASP A 2 -3.81 -29.93 -1.98
C ASP A 2 -5.27 -30.04 -1.51
N GLY A 3 -6.19 -29.45 -2.28
CA GLY A 3 -7.62 -29.37 -1.97
C GLY A 3 -8.34 -30.72 -2.12
N GLY A 4 -7.78 -31.77 -1.55
CA GLY A 4 -8.32 -33.13 -1.60
C GLY A 4 -9.60 -33.32 -0.80
N TYR A 5 -10.31 -34.40 -1.12
CA TYR A 5 -11.46 -34.85 -0.35
C TYR A 5 -11.00 -35.28 1.05
N ILE A 6 -11.66 -34.75 2.09
CA ILE A 6 -11.43 -35.08 3.48
C ILE A 6 -12.45 -36.13 3.89
N GLU A 7 -11.98 -37.25 4.44
CA GLU A 7 -12.87 -38.29 4.95
C GLU A 7 -13.84 -37.74 6.01
N PRO A 8 -15.10 -38.22 6.06
CA PRO A 8 -16.13 -37.66 6.95
C PRO A 8 -15.72 -37.63 8.43
N GLU A 9 -14.99 -38.64 8.90
CA GLU A 9 -14.50 -38.72 10.27
C GLU A 9 -13.45 -37.64 10.57
N VAL A 10 -12.53 -37.42 9.63
CA VAL A 10 -11.50 -36.38 9.74
C VAL A 10 -12.15 -35.01 9.70
N LEU A 11 -13.15 -34.83 8.84
CA LEU A 11 -13.93 -33.60 8.77
C LEU A 11 -14.67 -33.31 10.09
N ASP A 12 -15.30 -34.31 10.71
CA ASP A 12 -15.97 -34.13 12.00
C ASP A 12 -14.97 -33.76 13.11
N GLN A 13 -13.78 -34.38 13.13
CA GLN A 13 -12.72 -33.98 14.05
C GLN A 13 -12.27 -32.54 13.84
N LEU A 14 -12.15 -32.08 12.58
CA LEU A 14 -11.81 -30.70 12.26
C LEU A 14 -12.92 -29.73 12.71
N LYS A 15 -14.19 -30.07 12.46
CA LYS A 15 -15.35 -29.29 12.95
C LYS A 15 -15.32 -29.17 14.47
N ARG A 16 -15.05 -30.26 15.21
CA ARG A 16 -14.92 -30.22 16.68
C ARG A 16 -13.75 -29.35 17.14
N LYS A 17 -12.60 -29.40 16.47
CA LYS A 17 -11.45 -28.54 16.78
C LYS A 17 -11.79 -27.07 16.57
N LEU A 18 -12.36 -26.72 15.42
CA LEU A 18 -12.79 -25.36 15.10
C LEU A 18 -13.84 -24.85 16.09
N ARG A 19 -14.78 -25.70 16.49
CA ARG A 19 -15.80 -25.36 17.48
C ARG A 19 -15.18 -24.95 18.82
N ARG A 20 -14.15 -25.66 19.28
CA ARG A 20 -13.41 -25.32 20.51
C ARG A 20 -12.57 -24.05 20.39
N LEU A 21 -12.15 -23.68 19.17
CA LEU A 21 -11.45 -22.42 18.92
C LEU A 21 -12.42 -21.24 18.90
N ILE A 22 -13.61 -21.42 18.31
CA ILE A 22 -14.64 -20.37 18.21
C ILE A 22 -15.33 -20.16 19.56
N TYR A 23 -15.69 -21.23 20.27
CA TYR A 23 -16.39 -21.14 21.55
C TYR A 23 -15.48 -21.43 22.74
N PRO A 24 -15.37 -20.49 23.69
CA PRO A 24 -14.66 -20.75 24.93
C PRO A 24 -15.42 -21.77 25.78
N GLN A 25 -14.69 -22.47 26.65
CA GLN A 25 -15.21 -23.55 27.50
C GLN A 25 -16.46 -23.15 28.30
N SER A 26 -16.58 -21.88 28.69
CA SER A 26 -17.71 -21.33 29.43
C SER A 26 -19.02 -21.33 28.63
N VAL A 27 -18.94 -21.06 27.32
CA VAL A 27 -20.09 -21.07 26.41
C VAL A 27 -20.55 -22.50 26.17
N ILE A 28 -19.61 -23.43 25.97
CA ILE A 28 -19.91 -24.86 25.80
C ILE A 28 -20.58 -25.43 27.06
N ARG A 29 -20.13 -25.04 28.26
CA ARG A 29 -20.73 -25.50 29.52
C ARG A 29 -22.17 -24.98 29.72
N LYS A 30 -22.48 -23.80 29.19
CA LYS A 30 -23.80 -23.16 29.34
C LYS A 30 -24.81 -23.60 28.28
N TRP A 31 -24.38 -23.78 27.04
CA TRP A 31 -25.27 -24.03 25.88
C TRP A 31 -25.10 -25.42 25.26
N GLY A 32 -24.09 -26.17 25.72
CA GLY A 32 -23.71 -27.46 25.14
C GLY A 32 -22.90 -27.32 23.86
N ASP A 33 -22.51 -28.44 23.29
CA ASP A 33 -21.72 -28.51 22.06
C ASP A 33 -22.62 -28.39 20.79
N LYS A 34 -23.47 -27.36 20.76
CA LYS A 34 -24.53 -27.19 19.75
C LYS A 34 -24.14 -26.36 18.53
N LEU A 35 -22.92 -25.81 18.49
CA LEU A 35 -22.49 -24.97 17.36
C LEU A 35 -22.28 -25.84 16.13
N ASP A 36 -23.20 -25.78 15.18
CA ASP A 36 -23.03 -26.47 13.92
C ASP A 36 -22.11 -25.67 13.00
N ILE A 37 -21.00 -26.28 12.58
CA ILE A 37 -20.10 -25.73 11.58
C ILE A 37 -20.52 -26.37 10.26
N PHE A 38 -21.35 -25.64 9.51
CA PHE A 38 -21.87 -26.11 8.25
C PHE A 38 -20.77 -26.14 7.19
N TYR A 39 -20.19 -27.33 7.02
CA TYR A 39 -19.24 -27.66 5.96
C TYR A 39 -19.57 -29.06 5.46
N GLU A 40 -20.03 -29.15 4.22
CA GLU A 40 -20.41 -30.41 3.59
C GLU A 40 -19.99 -30.39 2.13
N TYR A 41 -19.57 -31.55 1.64
CA TYR A 41 -19.34 -31.74 0.22
C TYR A 41 -20.67 -31.76 -0.52
N ARG A 42 -20.78 -31.00 -1.61
CA ARG A 42 -21.96 -31.02 -2.47
C ARG A 42 -22.04 -32.37 -3.17
N GLN A 43 -23.19 -33.02 -3.07
CA GLN A 43 -23.37 -34.35 -3.64
C GLN A 43 -24.07 -34.30 -4.99
N THR A 44 -24.98 -33.34 -5.18
CA THR A 44 -25.79 -33.27 -6.39
C THR A 44 -25.20 -32.29 -7.41
N PRO A 45 -25.28 -32.58 -8.73
CA PRO A 45 -24.82 -31.64 -9.76
C PRO A 45 -25.43 -30.23 -9.66
N PRO A 46 -26.72 -30.05 -9.32
CA PRO A 46 -27.30 -28.71 -9.11
C PRO A 46 -26.66 -27.93 -7.96
N GLU A 47 -26.37 -28.58 -6.83
CA GLU A 47 -25.70 -27.94 -5.69
C GLU A 47 -24.27 -27.53 -6.02
N MET A 48 -23.55 -28.38 -6.76
CA MET A 48 -22.21 -28.08 -7.25
C MET A 48 -22.24 -26.85 -8.17
N MET A 49 -23.15 -26.83 -9.15
CA MET A 49 -23.31 -25.71 -10.08
C MET A 49 -23.71 -24.43 -9.36
N HIS A 50 -24.61 -24.50 -8.38
CA HIS A 50 -25.01 -23.36 -7.57
C HIS A 50 -23.83 -22.80 -6.76
N THR A 51 -23.06 -23.67 -6.11
CA THR A 51 -21.88 -23.28 -5.32
C THR A 51 -20.81 -22.66 -6.22
N LEU A 52 -20.54 -23.28 -7.38
CA LEU A 52 -19.61 -22.74 -8.37
C LEU A 52 -20.09 -21.36 -8.84
N LYS A 53 -21.35 -21.23 -9.24
CA LYS A 53 -21.94 -19.94 -9.63
C LYS A 53 -21.83 -18.90 -8.53
N TYR A 54 -22.02 -19.26 -7.26
CA TYR A 54 -21.87 -18.36 -6.13
C TYR A 54 -20.41 -17.89 -5.96
N CYS A 55 -19.46 -18.82 -5.93
CA CYS A 55 -18.03 -18.53 -5.76
C CYS A 55 -17.44 -17.74 -6.93
N THR A 56 -17.91 -18.00 -8.16
CA THR A 56 -17.45 -17.31 -9.37
C THR A 56 -18.29 -16.09 -9.71
N LYS A 57 -19.33 -15.79 -8.92
CA LYS A 57 -20.10 -14.56 -9.12
C LYS A 57 -19.21 -13.40 -8.73
N ALA A 58 -18.95 -12.51 -9.69
CA ALA A 58 -18.28 -11.25 -9.37
C ALA A 58 -19.10 -10.51 -8.30
N THR A 59 -18.53 -10.39 -7.11
CA THR A 59 -19.11 -9.63 -5.98
C THR A 59 -18.93 -8.13 -6.18
N PHE A 60 -18.03 -7.73 -7.08
CA PHE A 60 -17.83 -6.35 -7.49
C PHE A 60 -18.78 -6.01 -8.64
N LEU A 61 -19.94 -5.46 -8.30
CA LEU A 61 -20.97 -5.06 -9.28
C LEU A 61 -21.07 -3.54 -9.46
N ASP A 62 -20.58 -2.77 -8.50
CA ASP A 62 -20.67 -1.31 -8.50
C ASP A 62 -19.31 -0.69 -8.79
N THR A 63 -19.16 -0.17 -10.01
CA THR A 63 -17.95 0.53 -10.46
C THR A 63 -17.70 1.83 -9.72
N ALA A 64 -18.69 2.40 -9.04
CA ALA A 64 -18.55 3.67 -8.32
C ALA A 64 -17.76 3.54 -7.01
N TRP A 65 -17.59 2.32 -6.49
CA TRP A 65 -16.87 2.08 -5.23
C TRP A 65 -15.36 2.21 -5.36
N ASP A 66 -14.79 1.70 -6.45
CA ASP A 66 -13.36 1.76 -6.77
C ASP A 66 -13.17 1.46 -8.26
N GLU A 67 -13.13 2.50 -9.09
CA GLU A 67 -13.09 2.37 -10.55
C GLU A 67 -11.79 1.72 -11.05
N GLU A 68 -10.68 1.94 -10.35
CA GLU A 68 -9.37 1.37 -10.69
C GLU A 68 -9.34 -0.13 -10.37
N LEU A 69 -9.81 -0.53 -9.18
CA LEU A 69 -9.97 -1.94 -8.84
C LEU A 69 -11.01 -2.63 -9.73
N ALA A 70 -12.14 -1.98 -10.02
CA ALA A 70 -13.17 -2.51 -10.93
C ALA A 70 -12.61 -2.78 -12.32
N GLY A 71 -11.81 -1.84 -12.84
CA GLY A 71 -11.13 -1.97 -14.13
C GLY A 71 -10.13 -3.13 -14.14
N ASN A 72 -9.39 -3.30 -13.04
CA ASN A 72 -8.47 -4.43 -12.87
C ASN A 72 -9.19 -5.78 -12.70
N LEU A 73 -10.40 -5.80 -12.13
CA LEU A 73 -11.22 -7.01 -12.01
C LEU A 73 -12.05 -7.29 -13.28
N TYR A 74 -12.27 -6.28 -14.13
CA TYR A 74 -13.06 -6.38 -15.35
C TYR A 74 -12.34 -7.26 -16.37
N ARG A 75 -12.92 -8.44 -16.63
CA ARG A 75 -12.35 -9.57 -17.41
C ARG A 75 -11.27 -10.37 -16.71
N GLU A 76 -11.01 -10.14 -15.42
CA GLU A 76 -10.16 -11.05 -14.67
C GLU A 76 -10.92 -12.29 -14.21
N HIS A 77 -10.47 -13.43 -14.74
CA HIS A 77 -11.03 -14.74 -14.44
C HIS A 77 -10.33 -15.32 -13.20
N TYR A 78 -10.71 -14.86 -12.00
CA TYR A 78 -10.13 -15.35 -10.73
C TYR A 78 -10.41 -16.82 -10.40
N SER A 79 -11.19 -17.52 -11.23
CA SER A 79 -11.38 -18.97 -11.16
C SER A 79 -10.96 -19.62 -12.46
N GLY A 80 -9.67 -19.88 -12.63
CA GLY A 80 -9.18 -20.78 -13.67
C GLY A 80 -9.59 -22.22 -13.38
N TRP A 81 -10.82 -22.62 -13.71
CA TRP A 81 -11.25 -24.02 -13.61
C TRP A 81 -11.25 -24.69 -14.99
N TRP A 82 -10.11 -25.17 -15.47
CA TRP A 82 -10.04 -25.98 -16.70
C TRP A 82 -8.92 -27.05 -16.62
N GLY A 83 -9.25 -28.28 -16.21
CA GLY A 83 -8.35 -29.45 -16.27
C GLY A 83 -8.85 -30.68 -15.50
N LYS A 84 -8.35 -31.88 -15.87
CA LYS A 84 -8.51 -33.11 -15.07
C LYS A 84 -7.38 -33.18 -14.03
N TRP A 85 -7.69 -33.60 -12.79
CA TRP A 85 -6.74 -33.66 -11.66
C TRP A 85 -5.49 -34.56 -11.87
N ASN A 86 -5.51 -35.42 -12.89
CA ASN A 86 -4.40 -36.33 -13.22
C ASN A 86 -3.47 -35.78 -14.30
N GLU A 87 -3.69 -34.56 -14.79
CA GLU A 87 -2.82 -33.92 -15.78
C GLU A 87 -1.78 -33.02 -15.09
N SER A 88 -0.60 -32.90 -15.67
CA SER A 88 0.42 -31.94 -15.24
C SER A 88 -0.21 -30.54 -15.21
N PRO A 89 0.07 -29.72 -14.17
CA PRO A 89 -0.58 -28.43 -13.98
C PRO A 89 -0.43 -27.56 -15.23
N LYS A 90 -1.55 -27.26 -15.89
CA LYS A 90 -1.58 -26.41 -17.09
C LYS A 90 -1.28 -24.94 -16.77
N TRP A 91 -1.25 -24.60 -15.48
CA TRP A 91 -0.97 -23.28 -14.91
C TRP A 91 0.53 -23.09 -14.66
N GLU A 92 1.35 -23.21 -15.70
CA GLU A 92 2.61 -22.49 -15.68
C GLU A 92 2.33 -21.02 -15.99
N LEU A 93 2.40 -20.19 -14.96
CA LEU A 93 2.36 -18.74 -15.08
C LEU A 93 3.62 -18.25 -15.79
N SER A 94 3.76 -18.42 -17.10
CA SER A 94 4.98 -18.04 -17.81
C SER A 94 5.36 -16.57 -17.60
N LYS A 95 4.38 -15.66 -17.55
CA LYS A 95 4.57 -14.23 -17.22
C LYS A 95 4.19 -13.86 -15.78
N GLY A 96 3.24 -14.58 -15.17
CA GLY A 96 2.81 -14.33 -13.79
C GLY A 96 3.82 -14.82 -12.75
N ALA A 97 4.62 -15.84 -13.05
CA ALA A 97 5.63 -16.37 -12.15
C ALA A 97 6.74 -15.33 -11.88
N GLN A 98 7.09 -14.49 -12.86
CA GLN A 98 8.04 -13.39 -12.64
C GLN A 98 7.49 -12.35 -11.67
N LYS A 99 6.21 -11.95 -11.83
CA LYS A 99 5.56 -11.02 -10.88
C LYS A 99 5.45 -11.62 -9.48
N LEU A 100 5.11 -12.91 -9.38
CA LEU A 100 5.06 -13.62 -8.11
C LEU A 100 6.45 -13.77 -7.48
N GLN A 101 7.50 -14.00 -8.26
CA GLN A 101 8.88 -14.02 -7.74
C GLN A 101 9.31 -12.66 -7.18
N THR A 102 8.89 -11.56 -7.81
CA THR A 102 9.09 -10.21 -7.26
C THR A 102 8.46 -10.11 -5.87
N LEU A 103 7.22 -10.56 -5.70
CA LEU A 103 6.51 -10.54 -4.42
C LEU A 103 7.12 -11.48 -3.37
N VAL A 104 7.54 -12.68 -3.77
CA VAL A 104 8.23 -13.65 -2.89
C VAL A 104 9.54 -13.05 -2.39
N SER A 105 10.32 -12.43 -3.27
CA SER A 105 11.57 -11.76 -2.89
C SER A 105 11.31 -10.64 -1.88
N LEU A 106 10.29 -9.81 -2.10
CA LEU A 106 9.90 -8.74 -1.17
C LEU A 106 9.44 -9.30 0.19
N GLN A 107 8.71 -10.41 0.21
CA GLN A 107 8.28 -11.08 1.43
C GLN A 107 9.46 -11.64 2.23
N GLU A 108 10.46 -12.18 1.54
CA GLU A 108 11.73 -12.64 2.14
C GLU A 108 12.62 -11.47 2.58
N GLY A 109 12.26 -10.23 2.21
CA GLY A 109 13.00 -9.03 2.53
C GLY A 109 14.18 -8.77 1.60
N ASN A 110 14.19 -9.36 0.41
CA ASN A 110 15.23 -9.19 -0.60
C ASN A 110 14.76 -8.29 -1.75
N CYS A 111 15.67 -7.50 -2.31
CA CYS A 111 15.39 -6.66 -3.46
C CYS A 111 15.13 -7.54 -4.70
N PRO A 112 14.01 -7.37 -5.42
CA PRO A 112 13.71 -8.20 -6.59
C PRO A 112 14.61 -7.93 -7.81
N LYS A 113 15.37 -6.83 -7.83
CA LYS A 113 16.34 -6.53 -8.90
C LYS A 113 17.73 -7.11 -8.62
N CYS A 114 18.27 -6.90 -7.40
CA CYS A 114 19.66 -7.25 -7.06
C CYS A 114 19.81 -8.42 -6.07
N GLY A 115 18.74 -8.81 -5.37
CA GLY A 115 18.77 -9.89 -4.36
C GLY A 115 19.37 -9.50 -3.01
N GLU A 116 19.78 -8.25 -2.82
CA GLU A 116 20.30 -7.76 -1.54
C GLU A 116 19.17 -7.56 -0.50
N PRO A 117 19.46 -7.71 0.81
CA PRO A 117 18.48 -7.49 1.85
C PRO A 117 18.02 -6.03 1.87
N ILE A 118 16.70 -5.82 1.89
CA ILE A 118 16.06 -4.50 1.90
C ILE A 118 16.13 -3.92 3.31
N THR A 119 16.74 -2.74 3.42
CA THR A 119 16.64 -1.91 4.62
C THR A 119 15.47 -0.93 4.49
N TRP A 120 14.40 -1.18 5.22
CA TRP A 120 13.26 -0.26 5.28
C TRP A 120 13.62 1.00 6.10
N GLY A 121 13.28 2.17 5.57
CA GLY A 121 13.42 3.43 6.30
C GLY A 121 12.56 3.44 7.57
N ARG A 122 13.08 3.99 8.67
CA ARG A 122 12.35 4.06 9.95
C ARG A 122 11.14 4.97 9.93
N HIS A 123 11.15 5.99 9.08
CA HIS A 123 10.09 6.99 9.04
C HIS A 123 9.16 6.74 7.85
N PRO A 124 7.83 6.68 8.08
CA PRO A 124 6.88 6.57 7.00
C PRO A 124 6.94 7.84 6.15
N VAL A 125 7.04 7.66 4.83
CA VAL A 125 6.98 8.75 3.87
C VAL A 125 5.53 8.90 3.39
N PRO A 126 4.97 10.12 3.36
CA PRO A 126 3.65 10.36 2.78
C PRO A 126 3.56 9.82 1.35
N PHE A 127 2.53 9.03 1.06
CA PHE A 127 2.35 8.36 -0.24
C PHE A 127 2.33 9.34 -1.43
N VAL A 128 1.81 10.56 -1.21
CA VAL A 128 1.77 11.62 -2.23
C VAL A 128 3.17 12.00 -2.73
N LEU A 129 4.18 12.02 -1.84
CA LEU A 129 5.56 12.31 -2.23
C LEU A 129 6.17 11.19 -3.08
N VAL A 130 5.79 9.95 -2.80
CA VAL A 130 6.21 8.78 -3.58
C VAL A 130 5.64 8.84 -5.00
N LEU A 131 4.36 9.20 -5.14
CA LEU A 131 3.71 9.32 -6.45
C LEU A 131 4.32 10.45 -7.32
N MET A 132 4.81 11.53 -6.71
CA MET A 132 5.50 12.60 -7.45
C MET A 132 6.80 12.14 -8.12
N GLU A 133 7.43 11.06 -7.64
CA GLU A 133 8.68 10.51 -8.21
C GLU A 133 8.42 9.55 -9.38
N ASN A 134 7.19 9.44 -9.89
CA ASN A 134 6.78 8.54 -10.99
C ASN A 134 7.19 7.07 -10.75
N PRO A 135 6.66 6.43 -9.69
CA PRO A 135 7.03 5.08 -9.33
C PRO A 135 6.52 4.05 -10.35
N VAL A 136 7.29 2.99 -10.58
CA VAL A 136 6.87 1.84 -11.38
C VAL A 136 6.17 0.82 -10.46
N PRO A 137 4.92 0.41 -10.76
CA PRO A 137 4.20 -0.54 -9.93
C PRO A 137 4.83 -1.94 -10.02
N LEU A 138 5.18 -2.52 -8.87
CA LEU A 138 5.73 -3.87 -8.74
C LEU A 138 4.68 -4.96 -8.44
N ASP A 139 3.43 -4.56 -8.15
CA ASP A 139 2.25 -5.37 -7.75
C ASP A 139 1.92 -5.33 -6.24
N ASN A 140 0.67 -5.62 -5.86
CA ASN A 140 0.15 -5.63 -4.47
C ASN A 140 0.52 -4.39 -3.62
N GLY A 141 0.53 -3.20 -4.22
CA GLY A 141 0.83 -1.95 -3.54
C GLY A 141 2.31 -1.66 -3.30
N TYR A 142 3.22 -2.49 -3.84
CA TYR A 142 4.65 -2.20 -3.89
C TYR A 142 5.02 -1.40 -5.12
N TYR A 143 5.96 -0.49 -4.95
CA TYR A 143 6.41 0.44 -5.97
C TYR A 143 7.94 0.48 -6.02
N ALA A 144 8.50 0.42 -7.23
CA ALA A 144 9.91 0.71 -7.48
C ALA A 144 10.06 2.19 -7.80
N LEU A 145 10.90 2.88 -7.04
CA LEU A 145 11.34 4.23 -7.41
C LEU A 145 12.37 4.14 -8.55
N PRO A 146 12.43 5.14 -9.44
CA PRO A 146 13.46 5.21 -10.46
C PRO A 146 14.85 5.33 -9.83
N ASP A 147 15.84 4.67 -10.42
CA ASP A 147 17.22 4.63 -9.90
C ASP A 147 17.91 6.01 -10.00
N GLU A 148 17.57 6.80 -11.03
CA GLU A 148 18.04 8.17 -11.22
C GLU A 148 16.89 9.16 -11.00
N ARG A 149 17.06 10.07 -10.02
CA ARG A 149 16.17 11.23 -9.90
C ARG A 149 16.59 12.27 -10.93
N PRO A 150 15.69 12.75 -11.82
CA PRO A 150 16.02 13.85 -12.69
C PRO A 150 16.42 15.07 -11.84
N PRO A 151 17.39 15.89 -12.29
CA PRO A 151 17.70 17.12 -11.61
C PRO A 151 16.42 17.96 -11.49
N PRO A 152 16.23 18.68 -10.36
CA PRO A 152 15.05 19.51 -10.20
C PRO A 152 14.95 20.45 -11.41
N PRO A 153 13.73 20.63 -11.99
CA PRO A 153 13.55 21.41 -13.22
C PRO A 153 14.02 22.86 -13.04
N TRP A 154 14.06 23.33 -11.80
CA TRP A 154 14.64 24.59 -11.40
C TRP A 154 15.99 24.31 -10.75
N VAL A 155 17.07 24.73 -11.41
CA VAL A 155 18.30 25.01 -10.68
C VAL A 155 17.90 26.05 -9.64
N LEU A 156 17.98 25.70 -8.35
CA LEU A 156 17.92 26.68 -7.27
C LEU A 156 19.09 27.65 -7.48
N ARG A 157 18.87 28.68 -8.30
CA ARG A 157 19.72 29.85 -8.33
C ARG A 157 19.44 30.55 -7.02
N HIS A 158 20.23 30.25 -6.00
CA HIS A 158 20.34 31.16 -4.88
C HIS A 158 20.63 32.52 -5.49
N THR A 159 19.69 33.47 -5.37
CA THR A 159 19.91 34.83 -5.86
C THR A 159 21.15 35.34 -5.12
N ASN A 160 22.27 35.50 -5.83
CA ASN A 160 23.42 36.14 -5.24
C ASN A 160 22.94 37.51 -4.78
N LEU A 161 23.19 37.87 -3.51
CA LEU A 161 22.72 39.13 -2.92
C LEU A 161 23.20 40.37 -3.72
N ILE A 162 24.15 40.18 -4.65
CA ILE A 162 24.70 41.17 -5.57
C ILE A 162 23.68 41.57 -6.66
N GLU A 163 22.89 40.62 -7.18
CA GLU A 163 21.96 40.83 -8.31
C GLU A 163 20.64 41.51 -7.91
N LEU A 164 20.37 41.61 -6.60
CA LEU A 164 19.17 42.29 -6.10
C LEU A 164 19.30 43.82 -6.26
N PRO A 165 18.19 44.58 -6.32
CA PRO A 165 18.24 46.04 -6.25
C PRO A 165 18.86 46.49 -4.92
N ASP A 166 19.59 47.60 -4.90
CA ASP A 166 20.27 48.08 -3.67
C ASP A 166 19.31 48.43 -2.52
N GLY A 167 18.03 48.68 -2.84
CA GLY A 167 16.97 48.89 -1.86
C GLY A 167 16.35 47.62 -1.27
N ASP A 168 16.75 46.41 -1.72
CA ASP A 168 16.13 45.17 -1.27
C ASP A 168 16.42 44.93 0.24
N PRO A 169 15.38 44.72 1.08
CA PRO A 169 15.55 44.44 2.51
C PRO A 169 16.44 43.23 2.80
N ARG A 170 16.63 42.32 1.85
CA ARG A 170 17.53 41.16 1.97
C ARG A 170 19.01 41.55 1.97
N LYS A 171 19.39 42.64 1.28
CA LYS A 171 20.76 43.20 1.30
C LYS A 171 21.10 43.93 2.60
N LYS A 172 20.11 44.31 3.40
CA LYS A 172 20.34 45.01 4.67
C LYS A 172 21.10 44.12 5.65
N SER A 173 22.13 44.67 6.26
CA SER A 173 22.89 43.99 7.31
C SER A 173 21.96 43.65 8.49
N ASN A 174 22.29 42.58 9.22
CA ASN A 174 21.51 42.15 10.38
C ASN A 174 21.43 43.24 11.47
N LEU A 175 22.43 44.12 11.55
CA LEU A 175 22.42 45.29 12.44
C LEU A 175 21.33 46.29 12.04
N VAL A 176 21.23 46.64 10.75
CA VAL A 176 20.20 47.56 10.24
C VAL A 176 18.80 46.95 10.38
N LYS A 177 18.63 45.64 10.20
CA LYS A 177 17.33 44.97 10.44
C LYS A 177 16.91 45.00 11.91
N LYS A 178 17.87 44.90 12.83
CA LYS A 178 17.63 44.87 14.28
C LYS A 178 17.45 46.26 14.88
N HIS A 179 17.98 47.29 14.24
CA HIS A 179 18.02 48.67 14.75
C HIS A 179 17.31 49.71 13.86
N GLY A 180 16.77 49.32 12.71
CA GLY A 180 16.25 50.25 11.69
C GLY A 180 15.10 51.15 12.17
N GLU A 181 14.30 50.72 13.15
CA GLU A 181 13.28 51.58 13.78
C GLU A 181 13.90 52.56 14.80
N ARG A 182 15.01 52.21 15.45
CA ARG A 182 15.71 53.09 16.41
C ARG A 182 16.48 54.23 15.74
N GLU A 183 16.81 54.10 14.46
CA GLU A 183 17.56 55.11 13.71
C GLU A 183 16.72 56.38 13.41
N ALA A 184 15.39 56.24 13.33
CA ALA A 184 14.47 57.37 13.23
C ALA A 184 14.35 58.15 14.56
N ASP A 185 14.40 57.46 15.70
CA ASP A 185 14.39 58.07 17.03
C ASP A 185 15.68 58.85 17.33
N PHE A 186 16.84 58.35 16.89
CA PHE A 186 18.09 59.09 17.08
C PHE A 186 18.20 60.35 16.19
N ARG A 187 17.66 60.33 14.96
CA ARG A 187 17.66 61.51 14.07
C ARG A 187 16.68 62.60 14.49
N SER A 188 15.57 62.25 15.13
CA SER A 188 14.63 63.24 15.68
C SER A 188 15.20 63.93 16.92
N LEU A 189 15.89 63.18 17.81
CA LEU A 189 16.56 63.73 18.99
C LEU A 189 17.71 64.71 18.68
N VAL A 190 18.40 64.55 17.55
CA VAL A 190 19.49 65.45 17.13
C VAL A 190 18.95 66.78 16.58
N ASN A 191 17.80 66.78 15.90
CA ASN A 191 17.20 68.01 15.36
C ASN A 191 16.65 68.93 16.46
N ASP A 192 16.21 68.39 17.59
CA ASP A 192 15.67 69.19 18.71
C ASP A 192 16.77 69.91 19.51
N TYR A 193 18.04 69.50 19.36
CA TYR A 193 19.18 70.08 20.09
C TYR A 193 19.85 71.25 19.36
N GLU A 194 19.57 71.46 18.06
CA GLU A 194 20.08 72.60 17.27
C GLU A 194 19.12 73.80 17.25
N ALA A 195 18.03 73.76 18.03
CA ALA A 195 17.00 74.80 18.09
C ALA A 195 16.97 75.63 19.39
N TYR A 196 18.00 75.55 20.25
CA TYR A 196 18.15 76.38 21.45
C TYR A 196 19.51 77.09 21.51
#